data_AF-A0A7S1AT92-F1
#
_entry.id   AF-A0A7S1AT92-F1
#
_cell.length_a   1.000
_cell.length_b   1.000
_cell.length_c   1.000
_cell.angle_alpha   90.00
_cell.angle_beta   90.00
_cell.angle_gamma   90.00
#
_symmetry.space_group_name_H-M   'P 1'
#
loop_
_entity.id
_entity.type
_entity.pdbx_description
1 polymer ?
#
loop_
_entity_poly.entity_id
_entity_poly.type
_entity_poly.pdbx_seq_one_letter_code
_entity_poly.pdbx_strand_id
1 'polypeptide(L)'
;MALDVLALLQELTVESFLNLLRESGSIYYEALCGGSIEVSDELSVVNVSCPEGTAVPTGATFTSPEETCECAPGYYKPSSTEDCTMCATAYYKTTVSDEDQCMLCPRQFDATLPTEGANSSDWCICPVGYYRVLDECWVCDKGNYCPGGPYVRCPDHQSSNETGLTSEDQCQCDVGYYRDTRDTCVPCDEGYYKSTIEDGSGSCGSACRQQYGTLSTSERGATSAQDCE
;
A
#
# COMPACT_ATOMS: atom_id res chain seq x y z
N MET A 1 36.25 8.25 45.80
CA MET A 1 36.78 6.92 45.48
C MET A 1 35.60 5.97 45.49
N ALA A 2 35.51 5.15 44.44
CA ALA A 2 34.33 4.47 43.96
C ALA A 2 33.56 3.61 44.98
N LEU A 3 32.25 3.45 44.76
CA LEU A 3 31.58 2.17 44.89
C LEU A 3 30.27 2.14 44.07
N ASP A 4 30.22 1.13 43.21
CA ASP A 4 29.05 0.58 42.49
C ASP A 4 27.86 0.33 43.41
N VAL A 5 26.64 0.59 42.91
CA VAL A 5 25.46 -0.18 43.30
C VAL A 5 24.53 -0.37 42.09
N LEU A 6 24.34 -1.66 41.77
CA LEU A 6 23.30 -2.23 40.92
C LEU A 6 21.89 -1.66 41.19
N ALA A 7 21.08 -1.68 40.13
CA ALA A 7 19.68 -2.10 40.09
C ALA A 7 18.80 -1.81 41.33
N LEU A 8 17.79 -0.96 41.14
CA LEU A 8 16.47 -1.07 41.76
C LEU A 8 15.49 -0.15 41.02
N LEU A 9 14.88 -0.69 39.98
CA LEU A 9 13.53 -0.29 39.57
C LEU A 9 12.59 -0.74 40.69
N GLN A 10 12.16 0.19 41.56
CA GLN A 10 10.97 0.03 42.37
C GLN A 10 10.51 1.37 42.97
N GLU A 11 9.26 1.71 42.64
CA GLU A 11 8.36 2.65 43.33
C GLU A 11 8.66 4.15 43.26
N LEU A 12 8.45 4.75 42.08
CA LEU A 12 7.92 6.10 42.00
C LEU A 12 6.40 6.00 41.89
N THR A 13 5.68 6.48 42.89
CA THR A 13 4.21 6.50 42.88
C THR A 13 3.70 7.44 41.79
N VAL A 14 2.51 7.14 41.26
CA VAL A 14 1.84 7.89 40.19
C VAL A 14 1.74 9.40 40.49
N GLU A 15 1.67 9.78 41.77
CA GLU A 15 1.65 11.18 42.23
C GLU A 15 2.93 11.96 41.90
N SER A 16 4.09 11.30 41.86
CA SER A 16 5.38 11.93 41.52
C SER A 16 5.46 12.31 40.03
N PHE A 17 4.86 11.49 39.15
CA PHE A 17 4.86 11.70 37.71
C PHE A 17 3.84 12.76 37.29
N LEU A 18 2.68 12.82 37.97
CA LEU A 18 1.66 13.84 37.76
C LEU A 18 2.14 15.25 38.14
N ASN A 19 3.02 15.39 39.14
CA ASN A 19 3.61 16.68 39.50
C ASN A 19 4.63 17.19 38.46
N LEU A 20 5.31 16.30 37.73
CA LEU A 20 6.22 16.69 36.64
C LEU A 20 5.47 17.16 35.38
N LEU A 21 4.26 16.64 35.13
CA LEU A 21 3.41 17.08 34.01
C LEU A 21 2.68 18.40 34.30
N ARG A 22 2.55 18.79 35.58
CA ARG A 22 1.91 20.06 35.98
C ARG A 22 2.81 21.29 35.71
N GLU A 23 4.12 21.11 35.55
CA GLU A 23 5.04 22.21 35.23
C GLU A 23 5.25 22.44 33.73
N SER A 24 4.78 21.55 32.84
CA SER A 24 5.10 21.61 31.40
C SER A 24 3.91 21.79 30.45
N GLY A 25 2.67 21.88 30.94
CA GLY A 25 1.54 22.43 30.18
C GLY A 25 1.23 21.80 28.82
N SER A 26 1.47 20.49 28.64
CA SER A 26 1.18 19.81 27.38
C SER A 26 0.54 18.44 27.66
N ILE A 27 -0.70 18.25 27.21
CA ILE A 27 -1.42 16.98 27.31
C ILE A 27 -1.69 16.49 25.89
N TYR A 28 -1.02 15.40 25.50
CA TYR A 28 -1.34 14.59 24.33
C TYR A 28 -2.26 13.42 24.77
N TYR A 29 -3.21 13.06 23.92
CA TYR A 29 -4.19 11.98 24.12
C TYR A 29 -3.57 10.58 24.04
N GLU A 30 -4.14 9.61 24.78
CA GLU A 30 -4.20 8.21 24.35
C GLU A 30 -5.59 7.61 24.62
N ALA A 31 -6.03 6.79 23.67
CA ALA A 31 -7.21 5.94 23.80
C ALA A 31 -6.86 4.66 24.57
N LEU A 32 -7.80 4.12 25.37
CA LEU A 32 -8.32 2.74 25.30
C LEU A 32 -9.21 2.38 26.53
N CYS A 33 -10.35 1.76 26.21
CA CYS A 33 -11.16 0.80 26.98
C CYS A 33 -11.55 1.03 28.46
N GLY A 34 -12.86 1.20 28.66
CA GLY A 34 -13.69 0.40 29.58
C GLY A 34 -13.39 0.45 31.09
N GLY A 35 -13.99 1.40 31.79
CA GLY A 35 -14.10 1.38 33.26
C GLY A 35 -14.30 2.77 33.86
N SER A 36 -15.30 2.91 34.72
CA SER A 36 -15.84 4.16 35.28
C SER A 36 -14.81 5.01 36.06
N ILE A 37 -14.70 6.29 35.70
CA ILE A 37 -14.10 7.33 36.52
C ILE A 37 -15.19 8.38 36.79
N GLU A 38 -15.62 8.49 38.05
CA GLU A 38 -16.37 9.65 38.54
C GLU A 38 -15.46 10.45 39.47
N VAL A 39 -14.97 11.60 38.99
CA VAL A 39 -14.67 12.77 39.83
C VAL A 39 -14.99 14.03 39.02
N SER A 40 -15.87 14.85 39.59
CA SER A 40 -16.36 16.13 39.11
C SER A 40 -15.40 17.28 39.45
N ASP A 41 -14.96 18.00 38.41
CA ASP A 41 -15.05 19.46 38.28
C ASP A 41 -15.03 19.73 36.77
N GLU A 42 -15.97 20.52 36.26
CA GLU A 42 -16.44 20.59 34.87
C GLU A 42 -15.36 20.52 33.75
N LEU A 43 -14.87 19.32 33.42
CA LEU A 43 -14.48 19.02 32.04
C LEU A 43 -15.76 18.59 31.32
N SER A 44 -16.51 19.57 30.85
CA SER A 44 -17.54 19.30 29.85
C SER A 44 -16.81 18.77 28.61
N VAL A 45 -16.83 17.46 28.42
CA VAL A 45 -16.47 16.87 27.13
C VAL A 45 -17.58 17.26 26.17
N VAL A 46 -17.44 18.46 25.60
CA VAL A 46 -18.32 18.92 24.53
C VAL A 46 -18.00 18.05 23.34
N ASN A 47 -18.90 17.12 23.03
CA ASN A 47 -18.79 16.32 21.84
C ASN A 47 -19.08 17.22 20.64
N VAL A 48 -18.01 17.72 20.03
CA VAL A 48 -18.10 18.57 18.84
C VAL A 48 -18.27 17.65 17.62
N SER A 49 -19.41 17.78 16.96
CA SER A 49 -19.70 17.09 15.70
C SER A 49 -19.78 18.10 14.56
N CYS A 50 -18.89 17.96 13.59
CA CYS A 50 -18.97 18.68 12.33
C CYS A 50 -19.78 17.88 11.29
N PRO A 51 -20.44 18.56 10.32
CA PRO A 51 -21.03 17.91 9.15
C PRO A 51 -20.02 17.07 8.35
N GLU A 52 -20.52 16.16 7.51
CA GLU A 52 -19.67 15.32 6.65
C GLU A 52 -18.76 16.17 5.74
N GLY A 53 -17.50 15.77 5.60
CA GLY A 53 -16.50 16.52 4.82
C GLY A 53 -15.92 17.76 5.49
N THR A 54 -16.29 18.03 6.75
CA THR A 54 -15.77 19.15 7.54
C THR A 54 -15.15 18.70 8.86
N ALA A 55 -14.26 19.51 9.41
CA ALA A 55 -13.58 19.26 10.67
C ALA A 55 -13.24 20.59 11.37
N VAL A 56 -12.89 20.51 12.65
CA VAL A 56 -12.42 21.67 13.42
C VAL A 56 -10.93 21.89 13.13
N PRO A 57 -10.51 23.08 12.68
CA PRO A 57 -9.09 23.40 12.52
C PRO A 57 -8.33 23.29 13.85
N THR A 58 -7.06 22.89 13.79
CA THR A 58 -6.24 22.77 15.00
C THR A 58 -6.05 24.13 15.65
N GLY A 59 -6.40 24.25 16.94
CA GLY A 59 -6.29 25.50 17.70
C GLY A 59 -7.48 26.45 17.56
N ALA A 60 -8.51 26.09 16.81
CA ALA A 60 -9.75 26.87 16.74
C ALA A 60 -10.55 26.75 18.05
N THR A 61 -11.16 27.85 18.48
CA THR A 61 -12.13 27.86 19.58
C THR A 61 -13.51 27.54 19.02
N PHE A 62 -14.08 26.41 19.39
CA PHE A 62 -15.39 26.00 18.90
C PHE A 62 -16.52 26.89 19.42
N THR A 63 -17.21 27.59 18.51
CA THR A 63 -18.41 28.39 18.80
C THR A 63 -19.66 27.64 18.37
N SER A 64 -19.72 27.24 17.10
CA SER A 64 -20.80 26.50 16.49
C SER A 64 -20.30 25.75 15.25
N PRO A 65 -21.01 24.72 14.77
CA PRO A 65 -20.62 24.00 13.55
C PRO A 65 -20.52 24.90 12.32
N GLU A 66 -21.39 25.91 12.19
CA GLU A 66 -21.45 26.79 11.01
C GLU A 66 -20.29 27.79 10.93
N GLU A 67 -19.71 28.15 12.07
CA GLU A 67 -18.64 29.15 12.15
C GLU A 67 -17.26 28.53 12.37
N THR A 68 -17.17 27.30 12.90
CA THR A 68 -15.90 26.67 13.25
C THR A 68 -15.52 25.52 12.32
N CYS A 69 -16.48 24.78 11.77
CA CYS A 69 -16.15 23.63 10.93
C CYS A 69 -15.76 24.11 9.54
N GLU A 70 -14.56 23.73 9.11
CA GLU A 70 -14.03 24.03 7.78
C GLU A 70 -13.80 22.73 7.00
N CYS A 71 -13.59 22.81 5.69
CA CYS A 71 -13.40 21.64 4.85
C CYS A 71 -12.22 20.78 5.35
N ALA A 72 -12.50 19.51 5.61
CA ALA A 72 -11.56 18.54 6.16
C ALA A 72 -10.45 18.17 5.15
N PRO A 73 -9.38 17.48 5.57
CA PRO A 73 -8.42 16.88 4.66
C PRO A 73 -9.11 15.99 3.62
N GLY A 74 -8.70 16.09 2.36
CA GLY A 74 -9.35 15.46 1.22
C GLY A 74 -10.58 16.20 0.68
N TYR A 75 -10.99 17.31 1.28
CA TYR A 75 -12.11 18.14 0.84
C TYR A 75 -11.69 19.61 0.67
N TYR A 76 -12.18 20.26 -0.37
CA TYR A 76 -11.96 21.69 -0.64
C TYR A 76 -13.28 22.43 -0.82
N LYS A 77 -13.27 23.76 -0.67
CA LYS A 77 -14.44 24.61 -0.89
C LYS A 77 -14.38 25.21 -2.31
N PRO A 78 -15.26 24.81 -3.25
CA PRO A 78 -15.34 25.43 -4.56
C PRO A 78 -15.93 26.83 -4.47
N SER A 79 -15.49 27.77 -5.32
CA SER A 79 -16.08 29.13 -5.32
C SER A 79 -17.55 29.20 -5.78
N SER A 80 -18.07 28.10 -6.33
CA SER A 80 -19.44 27.99 -6.85
C SER A 80 -20.44 27.45 -5.83
N THR A 81 -20.00 26.87 -4.71
CA THR A 81 -20.84 26.19 -3.72
C THR A 81 -20.39 26.54 -2.31
N GLU A 82 -21.31 26.54 -1.34
CA GLU A 82 -20.95 26.66 0.07
C GLU A 82 -20.49 25.30 0.65
N ASP A 83 -20.78 24.20 -0.03
CA ASP A 83 -20.45 22.83 0.40
C ASP A 83 -19.03 22.41 0.02
N CYS A 84 -18.41 21.63 0.92
CA CYS A 84 -17.11 21.00 0.71
C CYS A 84 -17.22 19.84 -0.29
N THR A 85 -16.33 19.81 -1.26
CA THR A 85 -16.25 18.78 -2.31
C THR A 85 -14.97 17.97 -2.16
N MET A 86 -15.02 16.66 -2.43
CA MET A 86 -13.83 15.80 -2.39
C MET A 86 -12.80 16.21 -3.45
N CYS A 87 -11.52 16.08 -3.11
CA CYS A 87 -10.45 16.17 -4.09
C CYS A 87 -10.60 15.08 -5.14
N ALA A 88 -10.52 15.45 -6.42
CA ALA A 88 -10.56 14.51 -7.53
C ALA A 88 -9.30 13.63 -7.56
N THR A 89 -9.32 12.57 -8.37
CA THR A 89 -8.15 11.69 -8.59
C THR A 89 -6.91 12.49 -8.98
N ALA A 90 -5.74 12.07 -8.49
CA ALA A 90 -4.45 12.75 -8.62
C ALA A 90 -4.33 14.07 -7.84
N TYR A 91 -5.29 14.41 -6.98
CA TYR A 91 -5.21 15.57 -6.09
C TYR A 91 -5.44 15.16 -4.63
N TYR A 92 -4.80 15.88 -3.71
CA TYR A 92 -4.93 15.64 -2.27
C TYR A 92 -4.97 16.95 -1.47
N LYS A 93 -5.50 16.91 -0.25
CA LYS A 93 -5.46 18.04 0.70
C LYS A 93 -5.23 17.53 2.12
N THR A 94 -4.22 18.05 2.81
CA THR A 94 -3.79 17.58 4.13
C THR A 94 -4.35 18.41 5.30
N THR A 95 -4.92 19.57 5.01
CA THR A 95 -5.31 20.57 6.02
C THR A 95 -6.82 20.64 6.20
N VAL A 96 -7.25 21.05 7.40
CA VAL A 96 -8.61 21.51 7.66
C VAL A 96 -8.63 23.00 7.33
N SER A 97 -9.24 23.38 6.21
CA SER A 97 -9.26 24.77 5.71
C SER A 97 -10.27 24.93 4.58
N ASP A 98 -11.02 26.02 4.61
CA ASP A 98 -11.91 26.45 3.52
C ASP A 98 -11.17 27.16 2.38
N GLU A 99 -10.01 27.77 2.68
CA GLU A 99 -9.22 28.54 1.72
C GLU A 99 -8.31 27.63 0.88
N ASP A 100 -7.80 26.56 1.49
CA ASP A 100 -6.88 25.63 0.85
C ASP A 100 -7.58 24.80 -0.25
N GLN A 101 -6.95 24.77 -1.42
CA GLN A 101 -7.41 23.97 -2.55
C GLN A 101 -6.68 22.62 -2.59
N CYS A 102 -7.24 21.65 -3.31
CA CYS A 102 -6.57 20.38 -3.52
C CYS A 102 -5.27 20.57 -4.33
N MET A 103 -4.19 20.00 -3.81
CA MET A 103 -2.87 20.02 -4.42
C MET A 103 -2.73 18.86 -5.39
N LEU A 104 -2.15 19.11 -6.56
CA LEU A 104 -1.81 18.05 -7.51
C LEU A 104 -0.71 17.16 -6.93
N CYS A 105 -0.81 15.86 -7.18
CA CYS A 105 0.26 14.92 -6.85
C CYS A 105 1.60 15.33 -7.47
N PRO A 106 2.74 14.98 -6.82
CA PRO A 106 4.07 15.25 -7.37
C PRO A 106 4.24 14.67 -8.78
N ARG A 107 5.20 15.22 -9.55
CA ARG A 107 5.49 14.73 -10.90
C ARG A 107 5.77 13.22 -10.86
N GLN A 108 5.31 12.50 -11.89
CA GLN A 108 5.35 11.04 -12.08
C GLN A 108 4.20 10.25 -11.46
N PHE A 109 3.45 10.81 -10.52
CA PHE A 109 2.20 10.20 -10.00
C PHE A 109 1.01 10.72 -10.82
N ASP A 110 0.12 9.85 -11.25
CA ASP A 110 -1.00 10.18 -12.16
C ASP A 110 -2.39 9.88 -11.57
N ALA A 111 -2.44 9.30 -10.37
CA ALA A 111 -3.67 8.97 -9.68
C ALA A 111 -3.49 8.99 -8.15
N THR A 112 -4.60 8.84 -7.43
CA THR A 112 -4.61 8.60 -5.98
C THR A 112 -5.38 7.33 -5.66
N LEU A 113 -5.04 6.71 -4.53
CA LEU A 113 -5.87 5.70 -3.87
C LEU A 113 -6.17 6.23 -2.47
N PRO A 114 -7.42 6.50 -2.05
CA PRO A 114 -8.66 6.37 -2.82
C PRO A 114 -8.70 7.28 -4.05
N THR A 115 -9.57 6.94 -5.02
CA THR A 115 -9.72 7.67 -6.28
C THR A 115 -10.24 9.10 -6.10
N GLU A 116 -10.89 9.39 -4.97
CA GLU A 116 -11.31 10.73 -4.57
C GLU A 116 -11.11 10.88 -3.06
N GLY A 117 -10.97 12.12 -2.60
CA GLY A 117 -10.86 12.42 -1.17
C GLY A 117 -9.50 12.12 -0.55
N ALA A 118 -8.43 12.05 -1.34
CA ALA A 118 -7.09 11.80 -0.82
C ALA A 118 -6.66 12.90 0.16
N ASN A 119 -6.29 12.50 1.38
CA ASN A 119 -5.98 13.43 2.47
C ASN A 119 -4.48 13.57 2.79
N SER A 120 -3.62 13.01 1.94
CA SER A 120 -2.17 12.97 2.11
C SER A 120 -1.51 12.77 0.74
N SER A 121 -0.29 13.29 0.58
CA SER A 121 0.54 13.01 -0.58
C SER A 121 0.91 11.53 -0.69
N ASP A 122 0.87 10.79 0.41
CA ASP A 122 1.15 9.35 0.40
C ASP A 122 0.09 8.52 -0.32
N TRP A 123 -1.09 9.08 -0.55
CA TRP A 123 -2.12 8.47 -1.36
C TRP A 123 -1.89 8.64 -2.85
N CYS A 124 -0.90 9.44 -3.28
CA CYS A 124 -0.49 9.51 -4.67
C CYS A 124 0.16 8.19 -5.10
N ILE A 125 -0.34 7.62 -6.19
CA ILE A 125 0.12 6.34 -6.72
C ILE A 125 0.78 6.50 -8.09
N CYS A 126 1.71 5.60 -8.37
CA CYS A 126 2.38 5.57 -9.66
C CYS A 126 1.42 5.07 -10.75
N PRO A 127 1.68 5.42 -12.02
CA PRO A 127 0.99 4.82 -13.15
C PRO A 127 1.07 3.30 -13.10
N VAL A 128 0.06 2.63 -13.66
CA VAL A 128 0.11 1.17 -13.85
C VAL A 128 1.39 0.79 -14.62
N GLY A 129 2.03 -0.31 -14.21
CA GLY A 129 3.33 -0.72 -14.73
C GLY A 129 4.52 -0.11 -13.98
N TYR A 130 4.27 0.73 -12.97
CA TYR A 130 5.31 1.35 -12.15
C TYR A 130 5.06 1.13 -10.65
N TYR A 131 6.14 1.07 -9.87
CA TYR A 131 6.13 0.98 -8.42
C TYR A 131 6.82 2.19 -7.78
N ARG A 132 6.42 2.51 -6.54
CA ARG A 132 6.93 3.68 -5.81
C ARG A 132 8.26 3.33 -5.13
N VAL A 133 9.29 4.14 -5.41
CA VAL A 133 10.56 4.16 -4.67
C VAL A 133 10.76 5.57 -4.15
N LEU A 134 10.54 5.78 -2.84
CA LEU A 134 10.50 7.11 -2.24
C LEU A 134 9.48 8.01 -2.99
N ASP A 135 9.93 9.06 -3.67
CA ASP A 135 9.07 9.98 -4.42
C ASP A 135 9.25 9.85 -5.94
N GLU A 136 9.70 8.68 -6.41
CA GLU A 136 9.86 8.37 -7.83
C GLU A 136 9.11 7.09 -8.21
N CYS A 137 8.68 7.03 -9.48
CA CYS A 137 8.00 5.88 -10.05
C CYS A 137 8.98 5.11 -10.95
N TRP A 138 9.24 3.86 -10.58
CA TRP A 138 10.16 2.98 -11.28
C TRP A 138 9.39 1.91 -12.04
N VAL A 139 9.82 1.60 -13.27
CA VAL A 139 9.15 0.60 -14.10
C VAL A 139 9.24 -0.77 -13.45
N CYS A 140 8.14 -1.52 -13.47
CA CYS A 140 8.11 -2.88 -12.94
C CYS A 140 9.09 -3.77 -13.70
N ASP A 141 9.95 -4.49 -12.98
CA ASP A 141 10.92 -5.41 -13.61
C ASP A 141 10.22 -6.67 -14.12
N LYS A 142 10.95 -7.39 -14.99
CA LYS A 142 10.55 -8.72 -15.48
C LYS A 142 10.19 -9.66 -14.34
N GLY A 143 9.18 -10.51 -14.57
CA GLY A 143 8.66 -11.44 -13.56
C GLY A 143 7.86 -10.79 -12.43
N ASN A 144 7.54 -9.50 -12.54
CA ASN A 144 6.71 -8.77 -11.59
C ASN A 144 5.66 -7.94 -12.33
N TYR A 145 4.56 -7.62 -11.66
CA TYR A 145 3.53 -6.70 -12.11
C TYR A 145 3.23 -5.65 -11.04
N CYS A 146 2.84 -4.47 -11.51
CA CYS A 146 2.67 -3.29 -10.68
C CYS A 146 1.33 -2.61 -11.04
N PRO A 147 0.26 -2.77 -10.24
CA PRO A 147 -1.05 -2.19 -10.52
C PRO A 147 -1.14 -0.68 -10.22
N GLY A 148 0.00 -0.01 -10.04
CA GLY A 148 0.11 1.41 -9.69
C GLY A 148 0.63 1.61 -8.26
N GLY A 149 1.87 1.22 -7.99
CA GLY A 149 2.50 1.38 -6.68
C GLY A 149 3.04 0.07 -6.08
N PRO A 150 2.21 -0.95 -5.82
CA PRO A 150 2.69 -2.24 -5.29
C PRO A 150 3.64 -2.93 -6.28
N TYR A 151 4.73 -3.51 -5.78
CA TYR A 151 5.65 -4.35 -6.54
C TYR A 151 5.34 -5.82 -6.25
N VAL A 152 4.65 -6.49 -7.17
CA VAL A 152 4.10 -7.84 -6.93
C VAL A 152 4.77 -8.84 -7.86
N ARG A 153 5.27 -9.95 -7.32
CA ARG A 153 5.82 -11.04 -8.14
C ARG A 153 4.72 -11.74 -8.91
N CYS A 154 5.06 -12.22 -10.10
CA CYS A 154 4.21 -13.18 -10.79
C CYS A 154 3.98 -14.43 -9.89
N PRO A 155 2.84 -15.12 -10.06
CA PRO A 155 2.54 -16.33 -9.30
C PRO A 155 3.58 -17.44 -9.55
N ASP A 156 3.54 -18.48 -8.72
CA ASP A 156 4.44 -19.62 -8.87
C ASP A 156 4.38 -20.22 -10.28
N HIS A 157 5.56 -20.53 -10.83
CA HIS A 157 5.76 -21.06 -12.19
C HIS A 157 5.30 -20.13 -13.32
N GLN A 158 5.23 -18.82 -13.03
CA GLN A 158 4.91 -17.79 -13.99
C GLN A 158 5.94 -16.66 -13.94
N SER A 159 6.18 -16.05 -15.09
CA SER A 159 7.04 -14.88 -15.22
C SER A 159 6.69 -14.10 -16.47
N SER A 160 7.49 -13.08 -16.80
CA SER A 160 7.38 -12.34 -18.05
C SER A 160 8.75 -11.88 -18.52
N ASN A 161 8.93 -11.87 -19.84
CA ASN A 161 10.10 -11.28 -20.48
C ASN A 161 9.99 -9.76 -20.67
N GLU A 162 8.81 -9.20 -20.43
CA GLU A 162 8.53 -7.78 -20.57
C GLU A 162 8.63 -7.06 -19.22
N THR A 163 8.92 -5.77 -19.27
CA THR A 163 8.88 -4.86 -18.11
C THR A 163 7.58 -4.07 -18.13
N GLY A 164 7.15 -3.58 -16.96
CA GLY A 164 6.00 -2.70 -16.84
C GLY A 164 4.65 -3.41 -16.91
N LEU A 165 4.58 -4.65 -16.44
CA LEU A 165 3.30 -5.36 -16.31
C LEU A 165 2.40 -4.62 -15.32
N THR A 166 1.12 -4.55 -15.64
CA THR A 166 0.08 -3.84 -14.89
C THR A 166 -0.80 -4.78 -14.08
N SER A 167 -0.92 -6.05 -14.49
CA SER A 167 -1.72 -7.06 -13.81
C SER A 167 -1.09 -8.45 -13.87
N GLU A 168 -1.59 -9.34 -13.02
CA GLU A 168 -1.23 -10.75 -12.97
C GLU A 168 -1.49 -11.49 -14.29
N ASP A 169 -2.53 -11.09 -15.04
CA ASP A 169 -2.92 -11.72 -16.30
C ASP A 169 -1.84 -11.65 -17.39
N GLN A 170 -0.85 -10.78 -17.21
CA GLN A 170 0.29 -10.65 -18.12
C GLN A 170 1.47 -11.56 -17.75
N CYS A 171 1.39 -12.26 -16.61
CA CYS A 171 2.31 -13.33 -16.25
C CYS A 171 1.98 -14.59 -17.05
N GLN A 172 3.01 -15.21 -17.62
CA GLN A 172 2.87 -16.39 -18.46
C GLN A 172 3.65 -17.56 -17.88
N CYS A 173 3.29 -18.78 -18.23
CA CYS A 173 3.98 -19.95 -17.70
C CYS A 173 5.48 -19.95 -18.04
N ASP A 174 6.29 -20.22 -17.02
CA ASP A 174 7.74 -20.26 -17.07
C ASP A 174 8.27 -21.31 -18.06
N VAL A 175 9.58 -21.26 -18.29
CA VAL A 175 10.30 -22.36 -18.96
C VAL A 175 10.04 -23.68 -18.23
N GLY A 176 9.82 -24.75 -18.97
CA GLY A 176 9.43 -26.06 -18.43
C GLY A 176 7.97 -26.16 -17.97
N TYR A 177 7.15 -25.11 -18.08
CA TYR A 177 5.73 -25.14 -17.71
C TYR A 177 4.83 -24.67 -18.85
N TYR A 178 3.63 -25.24 -18.96
CA TYR A 178 2.60 -24.84 -19.90
C TYR A 178 1.26 -24.64 -19.19
N ARG A 179 0.37 -23.83 -19.78
CA ARG A 179 -0.96 -23.55 -19.24
C ARG A 179 -1.92 -24.68 -19.59
N ASP A 180 -2.46 -25.35 -18.58
CA ASP A 180 -3.46 -26.41 -18.76
C ASP A 180 -4.87 -25.84 -18.97
N THR A 181 -5.86 -26.72 -19.15
CA THR A 181 -7.26 -26.32 -19.36
C THR A 181 -7.94 -25.73 -18.13
N ARG A 182 -7.28 -25.76 -16.96
CA ARG A 182 -7.74 -25.17 -15.70
C ARG A 182 -6.99 -23.89 -15.38
N ASP A 183 -6.35 -23.30 -16.38
CA ASP A 183 -5.62 -22.03 -16.26
C ASP A 183 -4.44 -22.11 -15.26
N THR A 184 -3.88 -23.31 -15.06
CA THR A 184 -2.76 -23.54 -14.15
C THR A 184 -1.49 -23.86 -14.95
N CYS A 185 -0.35 -23.32 -14.53
CA CYS A 185 0.94 -23.70 -15.09
C CYS A 185 1.38 -25.06 -14.54
N VAL A 186 1.43 -26.05 -15.42
CA VAL A 186 1.83 -27.42 -15.11
C VAL A 186 3.16 -27.75 -15.80
N PRO A 187 4.03 -28.56 -15.17
CA PRO A 187 5.33 -28.89 -15.75
C PRO A 187 5.17 -29.72 -17.03
N CYS A 188 6.12 -29.59 -17.96
CA CYS A 188 6.22 -30.46 -19.12
C CYS A 188 6.27 -31.92 -18.70
N ASP A 189 5.59 -32.79 -19.46
CA ASP A 189 5.68 -34.24 -19.28
C ASP A 189 7.08 -34.77 -19.62
N GLU A 190 7.38 -35.97 -19.16
CA GLU A 190 8.64 -36.66 -19.45
C GLU A 190 8.90 -36.75 -20.96
N GLY A 191 10.13 -36.48 -21.38
CA GLY A 191 10.53 -36.47 -22.78
C GLY A 191 10.10 -35.22 -23.56
N TYR A 192 9.58 -34.19 -22.88
CA TYR A 192 9.26 -32.89 -23.46
C TYR A 192 9.89 -31.75 -22.65
N TYR A 193 10.27 -30.68 -23.34
CA TYR A 193 10.83 -29.47 -22.74
C TYR A 193 10.18 -28.20 -23.29
N LYS A 194 10.38 -27.08 -22.57
CA LYS A 194 9.98 -25.74 -23.03
C LYS A 194 10.98 -24.69 -22.58
N SER A 195 11.55 -23.97 -23.55
CA SER A 195 12.65 -23.01 -23.33
C SER A 195 12.24 -21.54 -23.38
N THR A 196 10.94 -21.27 -23.50
CA THR A 196 10.35 -19.93 -23.63
C THR A 196 9.38 -19.68 -22.48
N ILE A 197 9.26 -18.42 -22.06
CA ILE A 197 8.18 -17.96 -21.16
C ILE A 197 7.00 -17.61 -22.06
N GLU A 198 5.96 -18.44 -22.01
CA GLU A 198 4.72 -18.33 -22.77
C GLU A 198 3.73 -19.38 -22.26
N ASP A 199 2.43 -19.23 -22.49
CA ASP A 199 1.44 -20.16 -21.98
C ASP A 199 1.43 -21.52 -22.72
N GLY A 200 1.97 -21.57 -23.94
CA GLY A 200 1.96 -22.75 -24.79
C GLY A 200 0.56 -23.08 -25.35
N SER A 201 0.34 -24.34 -25.73
CA SER A 201 -0.93 -24.80 -26.33
C SER A 201 -1.46 -26.05 -25.63
N GLY A 202 -1.56 -26.02 -24.30
CA GLY A 202 -2.07 -27.13 -23.50
C GLY A 202 -1.13 -28.34 -23.39
N SER A 203 0.10 -28.24 -23.89
CA SER A 203 1.22 -29.17 -23.65
C SER A 203 2.54 -28.50 -24.08
N CYS A 204 3.68 -29.10 -23.69
CA CYS A 204 4.98 -28.67 -24.18
C CYS A 204 5.21 -29.16 -25.62
N GLY A 205 5.47 -28.23 -26.54
CA GLY A 205 5.58 -28.54 -27.97
C GLY A 205 6.93 -29.11 -28.41
N SER A 206 7.98 -29.01 -27.59
CA SER A 206 9.32 -29.51 -27.93
C SER A 206 9.56 -30.87 -27.31
N ALA A 207 9.65 -31.91 -28.15
CA ALA A 207 10.01 -33.26 -27.72
C ALA A 207 11.54 -33.43 -27.68
N CYS A 208 12.04 -34.17 -26.70
CA CYS A 208 13.38 -34.73 -26.72
C CYS A 208 13.51 -35.65 -27.94
N ARG A 209 14.35 -35.25 -28.90
CA ARG A 209 14.54 -35.98 -30.16
C ARG A 209 15.54 -37.10 -30.01
N GLN A 210 15.36 -38.14 -30.82
CA GLN A 210 16.40 -39.13 -31.07
C GLN A 210 17.57 -38.47 -31.80
N GLN A 211 18.72 -38.34 -31.14
CA GLN A 211 19.99 -38.26 -31.85
C GLN A 211 20.51 -39.68 -32.06
N TYR A 212 20.72 -40.05 -33.33
CA TYR A 212 21.44 -41.26 -33.75
C TYR A 212 20.89 -42.63 -33.27
N GLY A 213 19.59 -42.73 -32.96
CA GLY A 213 18.92 -44.02 -32.70
C GLY A 213 18.88 -44.45 -31.22
N THR A 214 19.36 -43.63 -30.30
CA THR A 214 19.11 -43.75 -28.86
C THR A 214 17.92 -42.89 -28.46
N LEU A 215 17.00 -43.45 -27.67
CA LEU A 215 15.92 -42.69 -27.04
C LEU A 215 16.54 -41.74 -26.02
N SER A 216 16.38 -40.45 -26.25
CA SER A 216 16.71 -39.42 -25.26
C SER A 216 15.41 -38.93 -24.62
N THR A 217 15.41 -38.84 -23.30
CA THR A 217 14.25 -38.45 -22.49
C THR A 217 14.66 -37.36 -21.50
N SER A 218 13.68 -36.73 -20.88
CA SER A 218 13.89 -35.76 -19.81
C SER A 218 12.95 -36.06 -18.65
N GLU A 219 13.29 -35.59 -17.47
CA GLU A 219 12.34 -35.52 -16.35
C GLU A 219 11.25 -34.47 -16.62
N ARG A 220 10.22 -34.45 -15.75
CA ARG A 220 9.16 -33.43 -15.83
C ARG A 220 9.73 -32.03 -15.61
N GLY A 221 9.18 -31.06 -16.33
CA GLY A 221 9.56 -29.66 -16.18
C GLY A 221 10.89 -29.30 -16.87
N ALA A 222 11.34 -30.10 -17.83
CA ALA A 222 12.55 -29.82 -18.59
C ALA A 222 12.46 -28.46 -19.31
N THR A 223 13.52 -27.68 -19.20
CA THR A 223 13.57 -26.28 -19.65
C THR A 223 14.26 -26.13 -21.00
N SER A 224 15.04 -27.12 -21.43
CA SER A 224 15.77 -27.03 -22.69
C SER A 224 16.08 -28.41 -23.29
N ALA A 225 16.54 -28.42 -24.53
CA ALA A 225 17.02 -29.65 -25.18
C ALA A 225 18.27 -30.25 -24.50
N GLN A 226 18.98 -29.47 -23.66
CA GLN A 226 20.14 -29.97 -22.92
C GLN A 226 19.73 -30.85 -21.74
N ASP A 227 18.48 -30.74 -21.29
CA ASP A 227 17.90 -31.58 -20.22
C ASP A 227 17.45 -32.95 -20.76
N CYS A 228 17.63 -33.19 -22.07
CA CYS A 228 17.34 -34.45 -22.72
C CYS A 228 18.60 -35.33 -22.73
N GLU A 229 18.56 -36.46 -22.00
CA GLU A 229 19.64 -37.47 -21.91
C GLU A 229 19.24 -38.80 -22.54
#